data_AF-A0A928C3K2-F1
#
_entry.id   AF-A0A928C3K2-F1
#
_cell.length_a   1.000
_cell.length_b   1.000
_cell.length_c   1.000
_cell.angle_alpha   90.00
_cell.angle_beta   90.00
_cell.angle_gamma   90.00
#
_symmetry.space_group_name_H-M   'P 1'
#
loop_
_entity.id
_entity.type
_entity.pdbx_description
1 polymer ?
#
loop_
_entity_poly.entity_id
_entity_poly.type
_entity_poly.pdbx_seq_one_letter_code
_entity_poly.pdbx_strand_id
1 'polypeptide(L)'
;DKSMFKVIEKAILDSGLGITPENNGEMIRLGIPPLTEDRRRQLAKQCKGECETAKISVRNARRDAVDKLKKAQKEGLSEDLEKDAEVEVQKVHDKYIKKIDDLFAAKEKEIMTV
;
A
#
# COMPACT_ATOMS: atom_id res chain seq x y z
N ASP A 1 -24.66 -18.54 11.35
CA ASP A 1 -25.86 -17.97 11.97
C ASP A 1 -26.59 -17.02 11.04
N LYS A 2 -27.85 -17.31 10.70
CA LYS A 2 -28.67 -16.44 9.82
C LYS A 2 -29.00 -15.07 10.44
N SER A 3 -28.83 -14.91 11.76
CA SER A 3 -29.02 -13.64 12.47
C SER A 3 -27.92 -12.61 12.21
N MET A 4 -26.72 -13.06 11.83
CA MET A 4 -25.59 -12.16 11.54
C MET A 4 -25.72 -11.45 10.19
N PHE A 5 -26.56 -11.95 9.27
CA PHE A 5 -26.76 -11.32 7.96
C PHE A 5 -27.24 -9.87 8.07
N LYS A 6 -28.15 -9.56 9.01
CA LYS A 6 -28.63 -8.18 9.24
C LYS A 6 -27.51 -7.26 9.75
N VAL A 7 -26.60 -7.79 10.58
CA VAL A 7 -25.47 -7.02 11.12
C VAL A 7 -24.45 -6.74 10.02
N ILE A 8 -24.18 -7.74 9.19
CA ILE A 8 -23.27 -7.63 8.04
C ILE A 8 -23.84 -6.66 6.99
N GLU A 9 -25.14 -6.76 6.68
CA GLU A 9 -25.82 -5.86 5.75
C GLU A 9 -25.77 -4.40 6.21
N LYS A 10 -26.04 -4.16 7.50
CA LYS A 10 -25.94 -2.83 8.11
C LYS A 10 -24.51 -2.30 8.13
N ALA A 11 -23.53 -3.14 8.46
CA ALA A 11 -22.12 -2.75 8.44
C ALA A 11 -21.63 -2.38 7.04
N ILE A 12 -22.13 -3.05 6.00
CA ILE A 12 -21.80 -2.74 4.60
C ILE A 12 -22.45 -1.42 4.16
N LEU A 13 -23.71 -1.18 4.52
CA LEU A 13 -24.38 0.11 4.26
C LEU A 13 -23.66 1.27 4.97
N ASP A 14 -23.25 1.07 6.22
CA ASP A 14 -22.56 2.08 7.04
C ASP A 14 -21.07 2.26 6.65
N SER A 15 -20.49 1.35 5.86
CA SER A 15 -19.06 1.39 5.47
C SER A 15 -18.68 2.57 4.55
N GLY A 16 -19.67 3.37 4.11
CA GLY A 16 -19.44 4.54 3.24
C GLY A 16 -19.03 4.17 1.81
N LEU A 17 -19.13 2.88 1.44
CA LEU A 17 -18.85 2.40 0.09
C LEU A 17 -19.96 2.77 -0.92
N GLY A 18 -21.14 3.19 -0.45
CA GLY A 18 -22.28 3.54 -1.31
C GLY A 18 -22.88 2.34 -2.04
N ILE A 19 -22.60 1.12 -1.56
CA ILE A 19 -23.10 -0.13 -2.12
C ILE A 19 -24.36 -0.53 -1.37
N THR A 20 -25.43 -0.84 -2.10
CA THR A 20 -26.64 -1.41 -1.50
C THR A 20 -26.54 -2.93 -1.59
N PRO A 21 -26.37 -3.65 -0.47
CA PRO A 21 -26.38 -5.11 -0.45
C PRO A 21 -27.78 -5.66 -0.79
N GLU A 22 -27.85 -6.62 -1.71
CA GLU A 22 -29.03 -7.45 -1.96
C GLU A 22 -28.92 -8.73 -1.15
N ASN A 23 -29.85 -8.94 -0.21
CA ASN A 23 -29.86 -10.11 0.66
C ASN A 23 -31.04 -11.02 0.34
N ASN A 24 -30.76 -12.23 -0.17
CA ASN A 24 -31.79 -13.23 -0.49
C ASN A 24 -32.01 -14.27 0.64
N GLY A 25 -31.52 -14.01 1.86
CA GLY A 25 -31.70 -14.87 3.04
C GLY A 25 -30.70 -16.04 3.16
N GLU A 26 -29.93 -16.31 2.11
CA GLU A 26 -28.81 -17.27 2.10
C GLU A 26 -27.48 -16.66 1.62
N MET A 27 -27.53 -15.62 0.78
CA MET A 27 -26.37 -14.91 0.25
C MET A 27 -26.62 -13.41 0.19
N ILE A 28 -25.59 -12.63 0.53
CA ILE A 28 -25.53 -11.17 0.30
C ILE A 28 -24.79 -10.93 -1.02
N ARG A 29 -25.47 -10.34 -2.00
CA ARG A 29 -24.86 -9.85 -3.24
C ARG A 29 -24.55 -8.36 -3.12
N LEU A 30 -23.37 -7.97 -3.54
CA LEU A 30 -22.95 -6.58 -3.59
C LEU A 30 -22.92 -6.15 -5.05
N GLY A 31 -23.96 -5.43 -5.47
CA GLY A 31 -23.96 -4.76 -6.77
C GLY A 31 -23.03 -3.55 -6.67
N ILE A 32 -21.78 -3.70 -7.13
CA ILE A 32 -20.83 -2.58 -7.17
C ILE A 32 -21.25 -1.70 -8.36
N PRO A 33 -21.84 -0.50 -8.14
CA PRO A 33 -22.12 0.40 -9.25
C PRO A 33 -20.80 0.82 -9.89
N PRO A 34 -20.78 1.08 -11.22
CA PRO A 34 -19.59 1.58 -11.88
C PRO A 34 -19.12 2.85 -11.15
N LEU A 35 -17.87 2.84 -10.68
CA LEU A 35 -17.27 3.99 -10.02
C LEU A 35 -17.38 5.20 -10.94
N THR A 36 -17.98 6.30 -10.45
CA THR A 36 -18.01 7.58 -11.17
C THR A 36 -16.58 8.09 -11.37
N GLU A 37 -16.37 8.92 -12.40
CA GLU A 37 -15.04 9.47 -12.70
C GLU A 37 -14.45 10.24 -11.50
N ASP A 38 -15.29 10.96 -10.75
CA ASP A 38 -14.89 11.65 -9.52
C ASP A 38 -14.40 10.70 -8.42
N ARG A 39 -15.05 9.54 -8.26
CA ARG A 39 -14.62 8.56 -7.26
C ARG A 39 -13.31 7.88 -7.66
N ARG A 40 -13.12 7.61 -8.96
CA ARG A 40 -11.84 7.11 -9.51
C ARG A 40 -10.70 8.12 -9.28
N ARG A 41 -10.94 9.41 -9.54
CA ARG A 41 -9.96 10.48 -9.29
C ARG A 41 -9.60 10.60 -7.80
N GLN A 42 -10.58 10.48 -6.90
CA GLN A 42 -10.31 10.45 -5.45
C GLN A 42 -9.44 9.26 -5.04
N LEU A 43 -9.77 8.06 -5.54
CA LEU A 43 -8.98 6.84 -5.27
C LEU A 43 -7.56 6.95 -5.81
N ALA A 44 -7.38 7.46 -7.03
CA ALA A 44 -6.06 7.70 -7.60
C ALA A 44 -5.24 8.68 -6.75
N LYS A 45 -5.88 9.77 -6.25
CA LYS A 45 -5.23 10.73 -5.35
C LYS A 45 -4.82 10.11 -4.02
N GLN A 46 -5.67 9.25 -3.45
CA GLN A 46 -5.35 8.51 -2.22
C GLN A 46 -4.18 7.54 -2.45
N CYS A 47 -4.22 6.73 -3.51
CA CYS A 47 -3.13 5.82 -3.87
C CYS A 47 -1.81 6.57 -4.06
N LYS A 48 -1.84 7.77 -4.67
CA LYS A 48 -0.65 8.60 -4.84
C LYS A 48 -0.09 9.05 -3.48
N GLY A 49 -0.95 9.46 -2.56
CA GLY A 49 -0.56 9.81 -1.20
C GLY A 49 0.12 8.64 -0.46
N GLU A 50 -0.48 7.46 -0.51
CA GLU A 50 0.08 6.25 0.10
C GLU A 50 1.43 5.86 -0.52
N CYS A 51 1.59 6.00 -1.84
CA CYS A 51 2.85 5.71 -2.52
C CYS A 51 3.97 6.68 -2.11
N GLU A 52 3.68 7.97 -1.95
CA GLU A 52 4.65 8.93 -1.42
C GLU A 52 5.03 8.62 0.02
N THR A 53 4.06 8.26 0.88
CA THR A 53 4.35 7.81 2.25
C THR A 53 5.25 6.56 2.27
N ALA A 54 4.97 5.58 1.40
CA ALA A 54 5.79 4.38 1.26
C ALA A 54 7.23 4.72 0.81
N LYS A 55 7.40 5.61 -0.17
CA LYS A 55 8.73 6.08 -0.62
C LYS A 55 9.49 6.77 0.50
N ILE A 56 8.82 7.63 1.29
CA ILE A 56 9.43 8.29 2.45
C ILE A 56 9.89 7.25 3.48
N SER A 57 9.06 6.25 3.77
CA SER A 57 9.42 5.17 4.69
C SER A 57 10.64 4.37 4.22
N VAL A 58 10.72 4.03 2.93
CA VAL A 58 11.89 3.34 2.34
C VAL A 58 13.15 4.20 2.43
N ARG A 59 13.06 5.51 2.18
CA ARG A 59 14.21 6.43 2.34
C ARG A 59 14.67 6.55 3.79
N ASN A 60 13.73 6.61 4.73
CA ASN A 60 14.04 6.64 6.16
C ASN A 60 14.71 5.32 6.60
N ALA A 61 14.19 4.17 6.18
CA ALA A 61 14.79 2.87 6.46
C ALA A 61 16.22 2.76 5.92
N ARG A 62 16.49 3.31 4.73
CA ARG A 62 17.86 3.41 4.19
C ARG A 62 18.76 4.23 5.11
N ARG A 63 18.29 5.39 5.57
CA ARG A 63 19.05 6.27 6.46
C ARG A 63 19.37 5.58 7.79
N ASP A 64 18.38 4.92 8.38
CA ASP A 64 18.54 4.14 9.62
C ASP A 64 19.53 2.98 9.44
N ALA A 65 19.50 2.31 8.28
CA ALA A 65 20.45 1.26 7.96
C ALA A 65 21.89 1.81 7.85
N VAL A 66 22.09 2.93 7.17
CA VAL A 66 23.40 3.59 7.06
C VAL A 66 23.91 4.06 8.43
N ASP A 67 23.04 4.63 9.26
CA ASP A 67 23.43 5.05 10.62
C ASP A 67 23.78 3.85 11.52
N LYS A 68 23.12 2.70 11.34
CA LYS A 68 23.50 1.44 12.00
C LYS A 68 24.85 0.92 11.50
N LEU A 69 25.13 0.99 10.20
CA LEU A 69 26.42 0.59 9.64
C LEU A 69 27.56 1.45 10.20
N LYS A 70 27.39 2.77 10.28
CA LYS A 70 28.36 3.68 10.91
C LYS A 70 28.59 3.39 12.40
N LYS A 71 27.56 2.97 13.13
CA LYS A 71 27.72 2.53 14.53
C LYS A 71 28.51 1.22 14.61
N ALA A 72 28.18 0.24 13.77
CA ALA A 72 28.89 -1.02 13.69
C ALA A 72 30.37 -0.82 13.30
N GLN A 73 30.68 0.12 12.41
CA GLN A 73 32.04 0.52 12.06
C GLN A 73 32.83 0.96 13.29
N LYS A 74 32.23 1.79 14.16
CA LYS A 74 32.84 2.20 15.44
C LYS A 74 33.00 1.07 16.45
N GLU A 75 32.15 0.04 16.37
CA GLU A 75 32.20 -1.16 17.22
C GLU A 75 33.19 -2.22 16.69
N GLY A 76 33.83 -1.99 15.55
CA GLY A 76 34.89 -2.86 15.00
C GLY A 76 34.53 -3.56 13.68
N LEU A 77 33.48 -3.14 12.98
CA LEU A 77 33.20 -3.62 11.62
C LEU A 77 34.29 -3.13 10.64
N SER A 78 34.76 -4.02 9.77
CA SER A 78 35.74 -3.70 8.73
C SER A 78 35.17 -2.71 7.69
N GLU A 79 35.99 -1.77 7.21
CA GLU A 79 35.59 -0.82 6.14
C GLU A 79 35.12 -1.52 4.86
N ASP A 80 35.69 -2.69 4.53
CA ASP A 80 35.27 -3.48 3.38
C ASP A 80 33.83 -4.02 3.54
N LEU A 81 33.49 -4.50 4.74
CA LEU A 81 32.15 -4.99 5.06
C LEU A 81 31.12 -3.84 5.10
N GLU A 82 31.53 -2.65 5.55
CA GLU A 82 30.67 -1.47 5.54
C GLU A 82 30.31 -1.05 4.11
N LYS A 83 31.30 -0.99 3.21
CA LYS A 83 31.06 -0.67 1.79
C LYS A 83 30.16 -1.69 1.12
N ASP A 84 30.40 -2.98 1.34
CA ASP A 84 29.54 -4.03 0.77
C ASP A 84 28.11 -3.93 1.30
N ALA A 85 27.94 -3.67 2.60
CA ALA A 85 26.63 -3.49 3.20
C ALA A 85 25.91 -2.22 2.71
N GLU A 86 26.63 -1.12 2.49
CA GLU A 86 26.07 0.12 1.93
C GLU A 86 25.58 -0.10 0.49
N VAL A 87 26.35 -0.85 -0.31
CA VAL A 87 25.96 -1.25 -1.67
C VAL A 87 24.70 -2.11 -1.65
N GLU A 88 24.61 -3.10 -0.75
CA GLU A 88 23.41 -3.94 -0.60
C GLU A 88 22.20 -3.12 -0.12
N VAL A 89 22.37 -2.24 0.85
CA VAL A 89 21.31 -1.32 1.32
C VAL A 89 20.80 -0.44 0.17
N GLN A 90 21.70 0.07 -0.68
CA GLN A 90 21.32 0.87 -1.85
C GLN A 90 20.57 0.03 -2.89
N LYS A 91 21.03 -1.19 -3.21
CA LYS A 91 20.31 -2.11 -4.11
C LYS A 91 18.91 -2.42 -3.62
N VAL A 92 18.77 -2.71 -2.32
CA VAL A 92 17.48 -3.00 -1.70
C VAL A 92 16.56 -1.78 -1.76
N HIS A 93 17.07 -0.59 -1.43
CA HIS A 93 16.34 0.66 -1.55
C HIS A 93 15.80 0.88 -2.97
N ASP A 94 16.66 0.78 -3.98
CA ASP A 94 16.28 1.03 -5.38
C ASP A 94 15.28 -0.01 -5.89
N LYS A 95 15.44 -1.27 -5.48
CA LYS A 95 14.47 -2.34 -5.76
C LYS A 95 13.08 -2.03 -5.19
N TYR A 96 13.00 -1.56 -3.95
CA TYR A 96 11.71 -1.25 -3.32
C TYR A 96 11.10 0.04 -3.86
N ILE A 97 11.88 1.07 -4.19
CA ILE A 97 11.36 2.26 -4.87
C ILE A 97 10.73 1.87 -6.20
N LYS A 98 11.45 1.09 -7.03
CA LYS A 98 10.92 0.63 -8.31
C LYS A 98 9.64 -0.19 -8.15
N LYS A 99 9.60 -1.08 -7.15
CA LYS A 99 8.41 -1.89 -6.86
C LYS A 99 7.21 -1.02 -6.45
N ILE A 100 7.43 0.05 -5.68
CA ILE A 100 6.37 1.00 -5.32
C ILE A 100 5.85 1.72 -6.56
N ASP A 101 6.75 2.19 -7.43
CA ASP A 101 6.36 2.86 -8.67
C ASP A 101 5.60 1.93 -9.62
N ASP A 102 6.04 0.69 -9.78
CA ASP A 102 5.37 -0.32 -10.62
C ASP A 102 3.98 -0.65 -10.07
N LEU A 103 3.84 -0.79 -8.75
CA LEU A 103 2.55 -1.03 -8.09
C LEU A 103 1.61 0.17 -8.23
N PHE A 104 2.14 1.38 -8.09
CA PHE A 104 1.36 2.61 -8.28
C PHE A 104 0.84 2.71 -9.71
N ALA A 105 1.71 2.50 -10.71
CA ALA A 105 1.33 2.56 -12.12
C ALA A 105 0.30 1.47 -12.47
N ALA A 106 0.46 0.26 -11.94
CA ALA A 106 -0.51 -0.81 -12.11
C ALA A 106 -1.87 -0.43 -11.49
N LYS A 107 -1.88 0.13 -10.27
CA LYS A 107 -3.12 0.48 -9.58
C LYS A 107 -3.80 1.70 -10.18
N GLU A 108 -3.06 2.70 -10.61
CA GLU A 108 -3.58 3.86 -11.32
C GLU A 108 -4.23 3.43 -12.65
N LYS A 109 -3.57 2.54 -13.40
CA LYS A 109 -4.14 1.95 -14.61
C LYS A 109 -5.42 1.17 -14.31
N GLU A 110 -5.44 0.33 -13.26
CA GLU A 110 -6.62 -0.44 -12.86
C GLU A 110 -7.79 0.47 -12.45
N ILE A 111 -7.52 1.59 -11.76
CA ILE A 111 -8.56 2.55 -11.34
C ILE A 111 -9.12 3.30 -12.56
N MET A 112 -8.29 3.59 -13.57
CA MET A 112 -8.67 4.39 -14.74
C MET A 112 -9.26 3.56 -15.88
N THR A 113 -8.87 2.29 -16.02
CA THR A 113 -9.36 1.39 -17.07
C THR A 113 -10.64 0.70 -16.58
N VAL A 114 -11.68 0.64 -17.42
CA VAL A 114 -12.89 -0.18 -17.17
C VAL A 114 -12.62 -1.60 -17.66
#